data_AF-A0A6L6LT63-F1
#
_entry.id   AF-A0A6L6LT63-F1
#
_cell.length_a   1.000
_cell.length_b   1.000
_cell.length_c   1.000
_cell.angle_alpha   90.00
_cell.angle_beta   90.00
_cell.angle_gamma   90.00
#
_symmetry.space_group_name_H-M   'P 1'
#
loop_
_entity.id
_entity.type
_entity.pdbx_description
1 polymer ?
#
loop_
_entity_poly.entity_id
_entity_poly.type
_entity_poly.pdbx_seq_one_letter_code
_entity_poly.pdbx_strand_id
1 'polypeptide(L)'
;MRSWRKTLTGLLAFLLILLLGFLAWTNISYYRQSVENIRQQNIHTAELWENSVGTRLNMLYEHLYELLLTIYNNTELGAGTPMMQYSAKKKCLDMMSDKLRVSEDSACFYLVDTESSLRLFSAGNGVSNQKKSALKAFFYTTDFEVKIGLQDKSWSIKKIGDEMYFIKVIALGKYMVGTASCLSQYDILESYSVMGSEPACYLAVGKEMYLFAGTAEEQAVIMDASGGVKAGRNSLITAQAELETCDAKIILTVREDIFQNGNGGAAMLGGASILCVLLFLLLLWVMQRMIVHPTNVILKANRELSGGNEDYRIAEKANSQEFADLFNSFNEMADSLKKMRIEAYDRQLREQRDELKMLRAQLRPHFYLNAITTVSNMTYQNRNEDIRKYLAALAKYMRYMLNIQNKWVRIAERRLSRSKAIWKCRKSNFREVWTHISAVPILLLIRESLICCCLLLLKILSSTR
;
A
#
# COMPACT_ATOMS: atom_id res chain seq x y z
N MET A 1 -3.94 -29.96 -4.31
CA MET A 1 -3.11 -28.82 -4.77
C MET A 1 -3.71 -27.52 -4.24
N ARG A 2 -2.94 -26.67 -3.53
CA ARG A 2 -3.42 -25.34 -3.13
C ARG A 2 -3.66 -24.52 -4.40
N SER A 3 -4.83 -23.89 -4.51
CA SER A 3 -5.13 -23.04 -5.66
C SER A 3 -4.13 -21.88 -5.67
N TRP A 4 -3.34 -21.76 -6.75
CA TRP A 4 -2.36 -20.67 -6.94
C TRP A 4 -2.97 -19.28 -6.76
N ARG A 5 -4.30 -19.16 -6.88
CA ARG A 5 -5.07 -17.95 -6.63
C ARG A 5 -5.07 -17.52 -5.18
N LYS A 6 -5.33 -18.44 -4.24
CA LYS A 6 -5.33 -18.12 -2.80
C LYS A 6 -3.93 -17.70 -2.35
N THR A 7 -2.89 -18.31 -2.94
CA THR A 7 -1.50 -17.91 -2.69
C THR A 7 -1.19 -16.56 -3.33
N LEU A 8 -1.65 -16.28 -4.56
CA LEU A 8 -1.41 -15.01 -5.24
C LEU A 8 -2.13 -13.85 -4.55
N THR A 9 -3.43 -14.00 -4.22
CA THR A 9 -4.19 -12.98 -3.48
C THR A 9 -3.66 -12.79 -2.07
N GLY A 10 -3.19 -13.87 -1.43
CA GLY A 10 -2.53 -13.79 -0.13
C GLY A 10 -1.21 -13.02 -0.18
N LEU A 11 -0.38 -13.27 -1.21
CA LEU A 11 0.86 -12.54 -1.44
C LEU A 11 0.61 -11.06 -1.76
N LEU A 12 -0.38 -10.76 -2.60
CA LEU A 12 -0.75 -9.38 -2.93
C LEU A 12 -1.30 -8.62 -1.73
N ALA A 13 -2.12 -9.26 -0.90
CA ALA A 13 -2.61 -8.67 0.34
C ALA A 13 -1.48 -8.45 1.36
N PHE A 14 -0.54 -9.39 1.46
CA PHE A 14 0.64 -9.21 2.29
C PHE A 14 1.52 -8.05 1.80
N LEU A 15 1.73 -7.93 0.49
CA LEU A 15 2.47 -6.83 -0.11
C LEU A 15 1.76 -5.48 0.11
N LEU A 16 0.43 -5.44 0.00
CA LEU A 16 -0.37 -4.25 0.34
C LEU A 16 -0.15 -3.83 1.79
N ILE A 17 -0.19 -4.77 2.74
CA ILE A 17 0.00 -4.47 4.17
C ILE A 17 1.42 -3.95 4.41
N LEU A 18 2.44 -4.57 3.81
CA LEU A 18 3.82 -4.08 3.88
C LEU A 18 3.96 -2.66 3.31
N LEU A 19 3.33 -2.39 2.17
CA LEU A 19 3.36 -1.06 1.55
C LEU A 19 2.65 0.00 2.41
N LEU A 20 1.48 -0.32 2.96
CA LEU A 20 0.77 0.57 3.88
C LEU A 20 1.58 0.82 5.16
N GLY A 21 2.21 -0.22 5.72
CA GLY A 21 3.09 -0.10 6.87
C GLY A 21 4.31 0.78 6.59
N PHE A 22 4.93 0.62 5.42
CA PHE A 22 6.04 1.46 4.99
C PHE A 22 5.62 2.92 4.81
N LEU A 23 4.49 3.19 4.15
CA LEU A 23 3.98 4.56 3.98
C LEU A 23 3.60 5.22 5.31
N ALA A 24 2.99 4.47 6.23
CA ALA A 24 2.69 4.97 7.56
C ALA A 24 3.98 5.32 8.31
N TRP A 25 4.98 4.43 8.26
CA TRP A 25 6.28 4.67 8.88
C TRP A 25 6.98 5.90 8.29
N THR A 26 7.06 6.03 6.96
CA THR A 26 7.73 7.18 6.34
C THR A 26 7.05 8.50 6.71
N ASN A 27 5.71 8.55 6.71
CA ASN A 27 4.97 9.74 7.11
C ASN A 27 5.21 10.10 8.60
N ILE A 28 5.17 9.11 9.49
CA ILE A 28 5.48 9.32 10.92
C ILE A 28 6.93 9.79 11.12
N SER A 29 7.88 9.19 10.41
CA SER A 29 9.29 9.59 10.51
C SER A 29 9.53 11.02 10.00
N TYR A 30 8.85 11.41 8.91
CA TYR A 30 8.94 12.75 8.36
C TYR A 30 8.35 13.78 9.34
N TYR A 31 7.19 13.49 9.92
CA TYR A 31 6.59 14.33 10.96
C TYR A 31 7.54 14.54 12.14
N ARG A 32 8.11 13.46 12.68
CA ARG A 32 9.09 13.52 13.78
C ARG A 32 10.31 14.35 13.40
N GLN A 33 10.85 14.13 12.19
CA GLN A 33 12.00 14.89 11.71
C GLN A 33 11.69 16.37 11.55
N SER A 34 10.49 16.72 11.06
CA SER A 34 10.09 18.12 10.92
C SER A 34 9.96 18.83 12.26
N VAL A 35 9.37 18.17 13.26
CA VAL A 35 9.29 18.69 14.64
C VAL A 35 10.68 18.93 15.20
N GLU A 36 11.58 17.97 15.04
CA GLU A 36 12.95 18.09 15.52
C GLU A 36 13.72 19.21 14.79
N ASN A 37 13.55 19.34 13.47
CA ASN A 37 14.15 20.42 12.70
C ASN A 37 13.68 21.80 13.17
N ILE A 38 12.37 21.98 13.42
CA ILE A 38 11.82 23.23 13.97
C ILE A 38 12.42 23.50 15.36
N ARG A 39 12.51 22.48 16.22
CA ARG A 39 13.09 22.58 17.55
C ARG A 39 14.55 23.04 17.48
N GLN A 40 15.38 22.39 16.67
CA GLN A 40 16.81 22.72 16.54
C GLN A 40 17.02 24.13 15.97
N GLN A 41 16.25 24.52 14.95
CA GLN A 41 16.32 25.87 14.39
C GLN A 41 15.90 26.93 15.42
N ASN A 42 14.81 26.70 16.14
CA ASN A 42 14.34 27.65 17.15
C ASN A 42 15.28 27.73 18.36
N ILE A 43 15.94 26.63 18.75
CA ILE A 43 17.00 26.64 19.77
C ILE A 43 18.15 27.51 19.29
N HIS A 44 18.62 27.30 18.06
CA HIS A 44 19.70 28.11 17.50
C HIS A 44 19.33 29.60 17.40
N THR A 45 18.10 29.92 16.99
CA THR A 45 17.59 31.30 16.99
C THR A 45 17.55 31.89 18.40
N ALA A 46 17.16 31.11 19.41
CA ALA A 46 17.19 31.54 20.80
C ALA A 46 18.61 31.85 21.28
N GLU A 47 19.59 31.01 20.95
CA GLU A 47 21.01 31.20 21.28
C GLU A 47 21.59 32.45 20.58
N LEU A 48 21.26 32.67 19.30
CA LEU A 48 21.69 33.88 18.58
C LEU A 48 21.09 35.15 19.20
N TRP A 49 19.81 35.10 19.57
CA TRP A 49 19.13 36.18 20.25
C TRP A 49 19.75 36.45 21.63
N GLU A 50 20.00 35.40 22.42
CA GLU A 50 20.63 35.51 23.74
C GLU A 50 21.99 36.19 23.65
N ASN A 51 22.84 35.74 22.72
CA ASN A 51 24.15 36.34 22.49
C ASN A 51 24.06 37.81 22.07
N SER A 52 23.08 38.16 21.22
CA SER A 52 22.82 39.53 20.79
C SER A 52 22.36 40.43 21.94
N VAL A 53 21.40 39.96 22.75
CA VAL A 53 20.93 40.64 23.96
C VAL A 53 22.08 40.83 24.94
N GLY A 54 22.83 39.77 25.24
CA GLY A 54 23.98 39.80 26.14
C GLY A 54 25.04 40.80 25.69
N THR A 55 25.35 40.85 24.38
CA THR A 55 26.30 41.82 23.82
C THR A 55 25.80 43.26 23.96
N ARG A 56 24.52 43.53 23.64
CA ARG A 56 23.90 44.86 23.77
C ARG A 56 23.83 45.31 25.23
N LEU A 57 23.40 44.44 26.14
CA LEU A 57 23.39 44.72 27.58
C LEU A 57 24.81 44.95 28.12
N ASN A 58 25.81 44.20 27.65
CA ASN A 58 27.20 44.44 28.04
C ASN A 58 27.69 45.80 27.53
N MET A 59 27.37 46.22 26.30
CA MET A 59 27.69 47.57 25.82
C MET A 59 27.03 48.65 26.68
N LEU A 60 25.76 48.48 27.06
CA LEU A 60 25.08 49.40 27.99
C LEU A 60 25.74 49.43 29.37
N TYR A 61 26.21 48.29 29.88
CA TYR A 61 26.99 48.23 31.11
C TYR A 61 28.28 49.02 31.01
N GLU A 62 29.05 48.86 29.92
CA GLU A 62 30.29 49.61 29.72
C GLU A 62 30.02 51.12 29.61
N HIS A 63 28.94 51.55 28.94
CA HIS A 63 28.53 52.96 28.91
C HIS A 63 28.14 53.50 30.29
N LEU A 64 27.41 52.70 31.08
CA LEU A 64 27.04 53.03 32.46
C LEU A 64 28.28 53.17 33.35
N TYR A 65 29.23 52.24 33.20
CA TYR A 65 30.49 52.20 33.95
C TYR A 65 31.41 53.38 33.59
N GLU A 66 31.57 53.68 32.30
CA GLU A 66 32.30 54.85 31.83
C GLU A 66 31.67 56.15 32.36
N LEU A 67 30.34 56.25 32.35
CA LEU A 67 29.62 57.40 32.89
C LEU A 67 29.88 57.55 34.40
N LEU A 68 29.79 56.47 35.17
CA LEU A 68 30.07 56.46 36.61
C LEU A 68 31.52 56.87 36.90
N LEU A 69 32.50 56.29 36.21
CA LEU A 69 33.92 56.64 36.36
C LEU A 69 34.19 58.11 36.00
N THR A 70 33.57 58.58 34.92
CA THR A 70 33.72 59.97 34.49
C THR A 70 33.12 60.92 35.50
N ILE A 71 31.97 60.59 36.11
CA ILE A 71 31.39 61.37 37.22
C ILE A 71 32.31 61.33 38.44
N TYR A 72 32.80 60.15 38.82
CA TYR A 72 33.67 59.97 39.98
C TYR A 72 34.97 60.77 39.84
N ASN A 73 35.63 60.72 38.68
CA ASN A 73 36.90 61.40 38.43
C ASN A 73 36.74 62.93 38.26
N ASN A 74 35.67 63.40 37.59
CA ASN A 74 35.49 64.84 37.34
C ASN A 74 35.10 65.63 38.59
N THR A 75 34.68 64.95 39.65
CA THR A 75 34.05 65.64 40.77
C THR A 75 34.93 65.75 42.01
N GLU A 76 36.08 65.06 42.07
CA GLU A 76 36.93 65.02 43.28
C GLU A 76 36.13 64.63 44.55
N LEU A 77 35.18 63.69 44.41
CA LEU A 77 34.22 63.37 45.48
C LEU A 77 34.54 62.04 46.16
N GLY A 78 35.43 62.09 47.15
CA GLY A 78 35.53 61.07 48.20
C GLY A 78 34.37 61.17 49.21
N ALA A 79 34.20 60.16 50.07
CA ALA A 79 33.20 60.18 51.15
C ALA A 79 33.40 61.42 52.05
N GLY A 80 32.32 62.13 52.41
CA GLY A 80 32.39 63.34 53.27
C GLY A 80 32.63 64.67 52.53
N THR A 81 32.62 64.66 51.20
CA THR A 81 32.70 65.90 50.39
C THR A 81 31.34 66.61 50.26
N PRO A 82 31.29 67.95 50.09
CA PRO A 82 30.05 68.72 50.03
C PRO A 82 29.16 68.34 48.84
N MET A 83 27.87 68.69 48.92
CA MET A 83 26.90 68.43 47.85
C MET A 83 27.39 69.00 46.51
N MET A 84 27.19 68.23 45.43
CA MET A 84 27.57 68.61 44.08
C MET A 84 27.06 70.02 43.72
N GLN A 85 27.96 70.88 43.23
CA GLN A 85 27.64 72.24 42.80
C GLN A 85 26.73 72.25 41.56
N TYR A 86 26.02 73.35 41.32
CA TYR A 86 25.10 73.50 40.18
C TYR A 86 25.77 73.24 38.82
N SER A 87 27.01 73.72 38.63
CA SER A 87 27.79 73.50 37.41
C SER A 87 28.07 72.01 37.15
N ALA A 88 28.46 71.28 38.19
CA ALA A 88 28.71 69.84 38.12
C ALA A 88 27.42 69.04 37.87
N LYS A 89 26.29 69.45 38.47
CA LYS A 89 24.96 68.87 38.19
C LYS A 89 24.58 69.02 36.72
N LYS A 90 24.74 70.22 36.16
CA LYS A 90 24.45 70.49 34.75
C LYS A 90 25.35 69.66 33.83
N LYS A 91 26.65 69.60 34.13
CA LYS A 91 27.61 68.78 33.37
C LYS A 91 27.24 67.29 33.38
N CYS A 92 26.81 66.74 34.52
CA CYS A 92 26.36 65.35 34.61
C CYS A 92 25.09 65.09 33.77
N LEU A 93 24.13 66.02 33.80
CA LEU A 93 22.92 65.94 32.96
C LEU A 93 23.24 65.99 31.47
N ASP A 94 24.12 66.91 31.06
CA ASP A 94 24.57 67.04 29.67
C ASP A 94 25.28 65.75 29.23
N MET A 95 26.19 65.20 30.05
CA MET A 95 26.85 63.92 29.77
C MET A 95 25.87 62.73 29.64
N MET A 96 24.88 62.62 30.53
CA MET A 96 23.85 61.58 30.42
C MET A 96 23.02 61.73 29.16
N SER A 97 22.65 62.97 28.82
CA SER A 97 21.91 63.29 27.60
C SER A 97 22.73 62.94 26.35
N ASP A 98 24.02 63.23 26.34
CA ASP A 98 24.92 62.90 25.23
C ASP A 98 25.12 61.39 25.10
N LYS A 99 25.28 60.66 26.22
CA LYS A 99 25.36 59.19 26.20
C LYS A 99 24.06 58.54 25.72
N LEU A 100 22.88 59.09 26.05
CA LEU A 100 21.60 58.62 25.51
C LEU A 100 21.45 58.81 24.00
N ARG A 101 22.20 59.74 23.39
CA ARG A 101 22.22 59.90 21.92
C ARG A 101 23.08 58.85 21.23
N VAL A 102 24.06 58.29 21.94
CA VAL A 102 24.97 57.26 21.41
C VAL A 102 24.43 55.85 21.71
N SER A 103 23.79 55.66 22.86
CA SER A 103 23.24 54.37 23.29
C SER A 103 21.73 54.31 23.03
N GLU A 104 21.34 53.97 21.81
CA GLU A 104 19.91 53.91 21.39
C GLU A 104 19.08 52.88 22.18
N ASP A 105 19.73 51.83 22.67
CA ASP A 105 19.10 50.78 23.50
C ASP A 105 18.76 51.27 24.93
N SER A 106 19.27 52.43 25.37
CA SER A 106 19.01 52.96 26.71
C SER A 106 17.79 53.88 26.71
N ALA A 107 16.78 53.56 27.53
CA ALA A 107 15.61 54.43 27.68
C ALA A 107 15.91 55.64 28.58
N CYS A 108 16.73 55.45 29.62
CA CYS A 108 17.13 56.52 30.53
C CYS A 108 18.41 56.21 31.30
N PHE A 109 19.12 57.26 31.71
CA PHE A 109 20.14 57.18 32.76
C PHE A 109 19.69 57.99 33.98
N TYR A 110 20.02 57.49 35.16
CA TYR A 110 19.76 58.18 36.40
C TYR A 110 20.96 58.13 37.33
N LEU A 111 21.08 59.15 38.18
CA LEU A 111 22.13 59.28 39.18
C LEU A 111 21.50 59.62 40.53
N VAL A 112 21.90 58.88 41.55
CA VAL A 112 21.56 59.13 42.95
C VAL A 112 22.84 59.40 43.70
N ASP A 113 22.82 60.44 44.52
CA ASP A 113 23.79 60.61 45.60
C ASP A 113 23.21 59.89 46.84
N THR A 114 23.94 58.96 47.44
CA THR A 114 23.47 58.21 48.62
C THR A 114 23.60 59.01 49.91
N GLU A 115 24.49 60.00 49.95
CA GLU A 115 24.71 60.85 51.12
C GLU A 115 23.82 62.11 51.08
N SER A 116 23.25 62.45 49.93
CA SER A 116 22.40 63.63 49.76
C SER A 116 21.05 63.31 49.10
N SER A 117 20.07 64.20 49.18
CA SER A 117 18.77 64.00 48.50
C SER A 117 18.83 64.25 46.97
N LEU A 118 20.03 64.31 46.38
CA LEU A 118 20.21 64.63 44.98
C LEU A 118 19.89 63.42 44.09
N ARG A 119 18.93 63.61 43.19
CA ARG A 119 18.55 62.62 42.18
C ARG A 119 18.46 63.30 40.82
N LEU A 120 19.29 62.89 39.88
CA LEU A 120 19.28 63.35 38.49
C LEU A 120 18.70 62.26 37.59
N PHE A 121 17.94 62.66 36.59
CA PHE A 121 17.30 61.76 35.64
C PHE A 121 17.35 62.38 34.25
N SER A 122 17.80 61.59 33.26
CA SER A 122 17.79 61.94 31.85
C SER A 122 17.18 60.78 31.06
N ALA A 123 16.31 61.08 30.10
CA ALA A 123 15.63 60.07 29.29
C ALA A 123 15.82 60.35 27.81
N GLY A 124 15.91 59.27 27.03
CA GLY A 124 16.11 59.35 25.58
C GLY A 124 14.98 60.11 24.88
N ASN A 125 15.31 60.73 23.75
CA ASN A 125 14.32 61.49 22.96
C ASN A 125 13.24 60.60 22.36
N GLY A 126 13.55 59.33 22.07
CA GLY A 126 12.60 58.34 21.53
C GLY A 126 11.58 57.78 22.53
N VAL A 127 11.72 58.08 23.83
CA VAL A 127 10.80 57.58 24.86
C VAL A 127 9.60 58.52 25.01
N SER A 128 8.38 57.97 24.99
CA SER A 128 7.15 58.76 25.13
C SER A 128 7.06 59.44 26.49
N ASN A 129 6.33 60.57 26.58
CA ASN A 129 6.19 61.32 27.83
C ASN A 129 5.57 60.49 28.96
N GLN A 130 4.65 59.58 28.65
CA GLN A 130 4.06 58.67 29.62
C GLN A 130 5.09 57.68 30.18
N LYS A 131 5.90 57.06 29.31
CA LYS A 131 7.00 56.15 29.72
C LYS A 131 8.05 56.89 30.54
N LYS A 132 8.43 58.12 30.15
CA LYS A 132 9.35 58.98 30.91
C LYS A 132 8.82 59.25 32.32
N SER A 133 7.54 59.57 32.46
CA SER A 133 6.92 59.81 33.76
C SER A 133 6.91 58.55 34.63
N ALA A 134 6.61 57.38 34.05
CA ALA A 134 6.61 56.11 34.76
C ALA A 134 8.02 55.71 35.25
N LEU A 135 9.03 55.80 34.37
CA LEU A 135 10.43 55.54 34.72
C LEU A 135 10.94 56.49 35.80
N LYS A 136 10.61 57.77 35.67
CA LYS A 136 10.94 58.78 36.67
C LYS A 136 10.29 58.43 38.01
N ALA A 137 8.98 58.17 38.04
CA ALA A 137 8.28 57.79 39.27
C ALA A 137 8.90 56.55 39.93
N PHE A 138 9.12 55.48 39.17
CA PHE A 138 9.76 54.25 39.65
C PHE A 138 11.12 54.53 40.30
N PHE A 139 11.95 55.36 39.67
CA PHE A 139 13.25 55.74 40.20
C PHE A 139 13.16 56.59 41.48
N TYR A 140 12.14 57.45 41.62
CA TYR A 140 11.95 58.24 42.84
C TYR A 140 11.37 57.43 44.01
N THR A 141 10.60 56.37 43.75
CA THR A 141 9.96 55.57 44.81
C THR A 141 10.76 54.35 45.25
N THR A 142 11.65 53.84 44.39
CA THR A 142 12.40 52.61 44.68
C THR A 142 13.68 52.95 45.44
N ASP A 143 13.84 52.37 46.64
CA ASP A 143 15.14 52.30 47.29
C ASP A 143 15.94 51.15 46.66
N PHE A 144 17.05 51.51 46.02
CA PHE A 144 17.94 50.55 45.38
C PHE A 144 18.86 49.95 46.46
N GLU A 145 18.59 48.72 46.89
CA GLU A 145 19.54 47.95 47.69
C GLU A 145 20.79 47.65 46.84
N VAL A 146 21.92 48.24 47.23
CA VAL A 146 23.19 48.10 46.51
C VAL A 146 23.81 46.75 46.85
N LYS A 147 23.80 45.80 45.91
CA LYS A 147 24.81 44.75 45.91
C LYS A 147 26.11 45.37 45.41
N ILE A 148 26.99 45.70 46.35
CA ILE A 148 28.27 46.36 46.09
C ILE A 148 29.18 45.38 45.36
N GLY A 149 29.30 45.55 44.05
CA GLY A 149 30.28 44.83 43.24
C GLY A 149 30.33 45.35 41.81
N LEU A 150 31.40 46.08 41.45
CA LEU A 150 31.69 46.49 40.06
C LEU A 150 31.97 45.29 39.12
N GLN A 151 31.97 44.07 39.65
CA GLN A 151 32.15 42.84 38.88
C GLN A 151 30.82 42.12 38.58
N ASP A 152 29.72 42.52 39.22
CA ASP A 152 28.42 41.92 38.95
C ASP A 152 27.82 42.51 37.66
N LYS A 153 27.78 41.70 36.60
CA LYS A 153 27.17 42.05 35.31
C LYS A 153 25.72 41.59 35.17
N SER A 154 25.10 41.07 36.23
CA SER A 154 23.70 40.62 36.19
C SER A 154 22.72 41.78 36.05
N TRP A 155 21.69 41.60 35.24
CA TRP A 155 20.61 42.57 35.01
C TRP A 155 19.33 42.12 35.71
N SER A 156 18.56 43.08 36.22
CA SER A 156 17.26 42.82 36.84
C SER A 156 16.14 43.16 35.88
N ILE A 157 15.10 42.32 35.81
CA ILE A 157 13.93 42.55 34.97
C ILE A 157 12.78 43.00 35.87
N LYS A 158 12.20 44.17 35.60
CA LYS A 158 11.05 44.69 36.36
C LYS A 158 10.01 45.31 35.44
N LYS A 159 8.74 45.17 35.83
CA LYS A 159 7.61 45.83 35.18
C LYS A 159 7.52 47.29 35.64
N ILE A 160 7.55 48.23 34.72
CA ILE A 160 7.36 49.67 34.98
C ILE A 160 6.24 50.19 34.08
N GLY A 161 5.10 50.50 34.68
CA GLY A 161 3.87 50.77 33.92
C GLY A 161 3.38 49.50 33.22
N ASP A 162 3.19 49.58 31.91
CA ASP A 162 2.69 48.45 31.09
C ASP A 162 3.80 47.63 30.42
N GLU A 163 5.07 48.05 30.54
CA GLU A 163 6.21 47.41 29.87
C GLU A 163 7.25 46.88 30.85
N MET A 164 8.03 45.91 30.37
CA MET A 164 9.15 45.33 31.10
C MET A 164 10.45 46.04 30.73
N TYR A 165 11.30 46.27 31.72
CA TYR A 165 12.59 46.93 31.53
C TYR A 165 13.72 46.08 32.12
N PHE A 166 14.84 46.01 31.40
CA PHE A 166 16.13 45.61 31.94
C PHE A 166 16.71 46.78 32.73
N ILE A 167 16.98 46.56 34.01
CA ILE A 167 17.46 47.59 34.92
C ILE A 167 18.79 47.15 35.51
N LYS A 168 19.78 48.03 35.40
CA LYS A 168 21.06 47.89 36.06
C LYS A 168 21.38 49.13 36.86
N VAL A 169 21.89 48.92 38.08
CA VAL A 169 22.43 49.97 38.95
C VAL A 169 23.82 49.56 39.38
N ILE A 170 24.74 50.50 39.30
CA ILE A 170 26.10 50.38 39.81
C ILE A 170 26.39 51.53 40.76
N ALA A 171 27.18 51.25 41.79
CA ALA A 171 27.55 52.23 42.80
C ALA A 171 29.06 52.31 42.93
N LEU A 172 29.58 53.53 43.05
CA LEU A 172 30.99 53.81 43.34
C LEU A 172 31.07 55.01 44.30
N GLY A 173 31.62 54.78 45.49
CA GLY A 173 31.59 55.76 46.57
C GLY A 173 30.16 56.09 46.98
N LYS A 174 29.82 57.40 47.01
CA LYS A 174 28.47 57.89 47.32
C LYS A 174 27.56 58.04 46.10
N TYR A 175 28.04 57.73 44.89
CA TYR A 175 27.25 57.89 43.67
C TYR A 175 26.76 56.54 43.15
N MET A 176 25.47 56.49 42.83
CA MET A 176 24.86 55.39 42.12
C MET A 176 24.39 55.87 40.76
N VAL A 177 24.80 55.17 39.71
CA VAL A 177 24.29 55.40 38.35
C VAL A 177 23.52 54.16 37.95
N GLY A 178 22.34 54.34 37.36
CA GLY A 178 21.61 53.25 36.75
C GLY A 178 21.07 53.58 35.38
N THR A 179 20.70 52.53 34.66
CA THR A 179 20.05 52.59 33.36
C THR A 179 18.85 51.67 33.33
N ALA A 180 17.88 52.02 32.49
CA ALA A 180 16.77 51.15 32.13
C ALA A 180 16.71 51.03 30.61
N SER A 181 16.58 49.81 30.11
CA SER A 181 16.40 49.50 28.69
C SER A 181 15.08 48.77 28.49
N CYS A 182 14.33 49.15 27.45
CA CYS A 182 12.98 48.64 27.22
C CYS A 182 13.04 47.26 26.57
N LEU A 183 12.37 46.27 27.15
CA LEU A 183 12.41 44.90 26.66
C LEU A 183 11.91 44.80 25.20
N SER A 184 10.92 45.62 24.80
CA SER A 184 10.38 45.64 23.43
C SER A 184 11.41 45.95 22.33
N GLN A 185 12.54 46.58 22.64
CA GLN A 185 13.62 46.83 21.66
C GLN A 185 14.42 45.57 21.31
N TYR A 186 14.19 44.48 22.05
CA TYR A 186 14.87 43.21 21.86
C TYR A 186 13.98 42.18 21.17
N ASP A 187 12.84 42.58 20.56
CA ASP A 187 11.88 41.63 20.00
C ASP A 187 12.56 40.60 19.07
N ILE A 188 12.44 39.32 19.45
CA ILE A 188 13.04 38.20 18.74
C ILE A 188 12.37 37.96 17.39
N LEU A 189 11.07 38.25 17.27
CA LEU A 189 10.28 38.01 16.06
C LEU A 189 10.51 39.08 14.99
N GLU A 190 10.91 40.29 15.39
CA GLU A 190 11.33 41.33 14.44
C GLU A 190 12.75 41.09 13.93
N SER A 191 13.64 40.58 14.79
CA SER A 191 15.07 40.46 14.50
C SER A 191 15.46 39.13 13.85
N TYR A 192 14.71 38.05 14.10
CA TYR A 192 15.04 36.70 13.66
C TYR A 192 13.82 35.95 13.12
N SER A 193 14.05 35.07 12.14
CA SER A 193 13.02 34.17 11.64
C SER A 193 12.85 32.98 12.59
N VAL A 194 11.75 32.96 13.33
CA VAL A 194 11.33 31.78 14.11
C VAL A 194 10.54 30.84 13.21
N MET A 195 10.88 29.55 13.23
CA MET A 195 10.21 28.53 12.43
C MET A 195 8.88 28.13 13.09
N GLY A 196 7.81 28.14 12.29
CA GLY A 196 6.49 27.63 12.64
C GLY A 196 5.41 28.73 12.68
N SER A 197 4.16 28.33 12.94
CA SER A 197 3.03 29.25 12.85
C SER A 197 2.78 29.98 14.15
N GLU A 198 2.46 31.27 14.01
CA GLU A 198 2.14 32.17 15.12
C GLU A 198 3.13 32.00 16.29
N PRO A 199 4.43 32.23 16.05
CA PRO A 199 5.42 32.10 17.11
C PRO A 199 5.11 33.09 18.23
N ALA A 200 5.13 32.60 19.45
CA ALA A 200 4.96 33.39 20.66
C ALA A 200 6.15 33.13 21.59
N CYS A 201 6.74 34.22 22.08
CA CYS A 201 7.88 34.19 22.97
C CYS A 201 7.45 34.64 24.36
N TYR A 202 7.72 33.82 25.37
CA TYR A 202 7.46 34.09 26.77
C TYR A 202 8.77 34.23 27.53
N LEU A 203 8.81 35.19 28.45
CA LEU A 203 9.91 35.42 29.36
C LEU A 203 9.44 35.06 30.78
N ALA A 204 10.03 34.04 31.37
CA ALA A 204 9.76 33.62 32.73
C ALA A 204 10.78 34.25 33.68
N VAL A 205 10.29 35.05 34.64
CA VAL A 205 11.10 35.69 35.70
C VAL A 205 10.58 35.17 37.03
N GLY A 206 11.34 34.29 37.68
CA GLY A 206 10.91 33.62 38.90
C GLY A 206 9.65 32.76 38.68
N LYS A 207 8.50 33.17 39.25
CA LYS A 207 7.20 32.47 39.13
C LYS A 207 6.23 33.13 38.15
N GLU A 208 6.59 34.26 37.58
CA GLU A 208 5.73 35.02 36.67
C GLU A 208 6.20 34.82 35.23
N MET A 209 5.25 34.63 34.32
CA MET A 209 5.51 34.59 32.89
C MET A 209 4.95 35.83 32.22
N TYR A 210 5.77 36.43 31.38
CA TYR A 210 5.44 37.62 30.61
C TYR A 210 5.48 37.26 29.14
N LEU A 211 4.43 37.61 28.39
CA LEU A 211 4.50 37.56 26.94
C LEU A 211 5.45 38.65 26.47
N PHE A 212 6.50 38.23 25.77
CA PHE A 212 7.56 39.09 25.30
C PHE A 212 7.35 39.50 23.84
N ALA A 213 6.98 38.56 22.98
CA ALA A 213 6.73 38.81 21.56
C ALA A 213 5.68 37.85 20.99
N GLY A 214 4.92 38.33 20.00
CA GLY A 214 3.92 37.52 19.27
C GLY A 214 2.50 37.62 19.83
N THR A 215 1.60 36.83 19.27
CA THR A 215 0.18 36.80 19.65
C THR A 215 -0.04 35.85 20.81
N ALA A 216 -0.62 36.37 21.91
CA ALA A 216 -0.96 35.58 23.08
C ALA A 216 -2.05 34.56 22.72
N GLU A 217 -1.73 33.27 22.74
CA GLU A 217 -2.76 32.23 22.84
C GLU A 217 -3.08 31.98 24.32
N GLU A 218 -4.36 31.98 24.67
CA GLU A 218 -4.79 31.60 26.03
C GLU A 218 -4.21 30.23 26.40
N GLN A 219 -3.49 30.16 27.52
CA GLN A 219 -2.90 28.93 28.06
C GLN A 219 -1.82 28.26 27.19
N ALA A 220 -1.14 28.97 26.29
CA ALA A 220 -0.07 28.40 25.46
C ALA A 220 1.11 27.82 26.28
N VAL A 221 1.32 28.28 27.51
CA VAL A 221 2.37 27.77 28.40
C VAL A 221 1.82 27.66 29.81
N ILE A 222 2.08 26.52 30.45
CA ILE A 222 1.71 26.24 31.85
C ILE A 222 2.99 26.05 32.65
N MET A 223 3.19 26.89 33.67
CA MET A 223 4.27 26.71 34.63
C MET A 223 3.82 25.75 35.74
N ASP A 224 4.62 24.72 36.00
CA ASP A 224 4.43 23.77 37.10
C ASP A 224 4.87 24.42 38.43
N ALA A 225 4.39 23.90 39.55
CA ALA A 225 4.71 24.39 40.89
C ALA A 225 6.21 24.30 41.23
N SER A 226 6.95 23.46 40.50
CA SER A 226 8.42 23.30 40.58
C SER A 226 9.20 24.27 39.69
N GLY A 227 8.54 25.15 38.93
CA GLY A 227 9.17 26.02 37.94
C GLY A 227 9.42 25.36 36.57
N GLY A 228 9.00 24.10 36.39
CA GLY A 228 9.03 23.42 35.10
C GLY A 228 8.02 24.01 34.12
N VAL A 229 8.40 24.18 32.85
CA VAL A 229 7.55 24.77 31.82
C VAL A 229 6.94 23.65 30.98
N LYS A 230 5.61 23.60 30.90
CA LYS A 230 4.85 22.65 30.07
C LYS A 230 4.12 23.40 28.97
N ALA A 231 4.08 22.78 27.79
CA ALA A 231 3.32 23.32 26.68
C ALA A 231 1.83 23.21 26.97
N GLY A 232 1.07 24.22 26.55
CA GLY A 232 -0.38 24.27 26.59
C GLY A 232 -1.05 23.32 25.61
N ARG A 233 -2.37 23.43 25.51
CA ARG A 233 -3.14 22.66 24.52
C ARG A 233 -2.94 23.33 23.14
N ASN A 234 -2.44 22.56 22.16
CA ASN A 234 -2.12 23.01 20.78
C ASN A 234 -0.89 23.91 20.64
N SER A 235 -0.03 23.98 21.65
CA SER A 235 1.26 24.66 21.53
C SER A 235 2.40 23.67 21.71
N LEU A 236 3.49 23.92 21.00
CA LEU A 236 4.74 23.17 21.13
C LEU A 236 5.81 24.12 21.66
N ILE A 237 6.45 23.75 22.77
CA ILE A 237 7.67 24.45 23.21
C ILE A 237 8.80 24.02 22.29
N THR A 238 9.31 24.96 21.51
CA THR A 238 10.35 24.69 20.52
C THR A 238 11.75 25.00 21.03
N ALA A 239 11.88 25.98 21.93
CA ALA A 239 13.17 26.30 22.54
C ALA A 239 12.99 26.85 23.94
N GLN A 240 14.00 26.59 24.76
CA GLN A 240 14.08 27.07 26.12
C GLN A 240 15.55 27.37 26.42
N ALA A 241 15.86 28.61 26.78
CA ALA A 241 17.20 29.04 27.16
C ALA A 241 17.12 29.88 28.45
N GLU A 242 18.16 29.79 29.27
CA GLU A 242 18.32 30.60 30.49
C GLU A 242 19.32 31.68 30.16
N LEU A 243 18.96 32.96 30.35
CA LEU A 243 19.89 34.04 30.05
C LEU A 243 20.97 34.05 31.13
N GLU A 244 22.25 33.85 30.79
CA GLU A 244 23.32 33.94 31.82
C GLU A 244 23.40 35.33 32.48
N THR A 245 22.92 36.36 31.77
CA THR A 245 22.95 37.76 32.24
C THR A 245 21.80 38.13 33.17
N CYS A 246 20.73 37.33 33.27
CA CYS A 246 19.53 37.62 34.07
C CYS A 246 18.98 36.34 34.69
N ASP A 247 18.36 36.38 35.87
CA ASP A 247 17.61 35.24 36.41
C ASP A 247 16.26 35.04 35.67
N ALA A 248 16.30 34.92 34.34
CA ALA A 248 15.16 34.86 33.46
C ALA A 248 15.34 33.78 32.40
N LYS A 249 14.23 33.14 32.04
CA LYS A 249 14.19 32.03 31.10
C LYS A 249 13.33 32.40 29.90
N ILE A 250 13.90 32.32 28.70
CA ILE A 250 13.16 32.51 27.46
C ILE A 250 12.53 31.19 27.04
N ILE A 251 11.26 31.24 26.67
CA ILE A 251 10.46 30.09 26.23
C ILE A 251 9.84 30.48 24.89
N LEU A 252 10.29 29.83 23.84
CA LEU A 252 9.73 29.97 22.50
C LEU A 252 8.69 28.89 22.28
N THR A 253 7.50 29.34 21.91
CA THR A 253 6.38 28.48 21.58
C THR A 253 5.89 28.76 20.18
N VAL A 254 5.37 27.71 19.56
CA VAL A 254 4.80 27.73 18.23
C VAL A 254 3.51 26.93 18.30
N ARG A 255 2.50 27.32 17.52
CA ARG A 255 1.28 26.52 17.40
C ARG A 255 1.60 25.14 16.79
N GLU A 256 0.93 24.11 17.27
CA GLU A 256 1.07 22.73 16.78
C GLU A 256 0.28 22.50 15.47
N ASP A 257 0.32 23.46 14.55
CA ASP A 257 -0.34 23.42 13.23
C ASP A 257 0.68 23.12 12.12
N ILE A 258 1.47 22.07 12.34
CA ILE A 258 2.56 21.61 11.44
C ILE A 258 2.03 21.31 10.02
N PHE A 259 0.74 21.00 9.88
CA PHE A 259 0.11 20.72 8.60
C PHE A 259 -0.27 21.95 7.77
N GLN A 260 -0.43 23.14 8.37
CA GLN A 260 -0.91 24.30 7.61
C GLN A 260 0.21 25.21 7.10
N ASN A 261 1.36 25.25 7.78
CA ASN A 261 2.37 26.29 7.52
C ASN A 261 3.78 25.77 7.24
N GLY A 262 4.04 24.49 7.50
CA GLY A 262 5.25 23.81 7.07
C GLY A 262 5.18 23.50 5.58
N ASN A 263 5.68 24.43 4.76
CA ASN A 263 6.14 24.29 3.37
C ASN A 263 5.71 22.96 2.70
N GLY A 264 4.79 22.99 1.73
CA GLY A 264 3.94 21.90 1.21
C GLY A 264 4.50 20.48 1.00
N GLY A 265 5.78 20.20 1.26
CA GLY A 265 6.39 18.88 1.34
C GLY A 265 5.63 17.86 2.21
N ALA A 266 5.07 18.25 3.37
CA ALA A 266 4.25 17.33 4.17
C ALA A 266 2.98 16.89 3.42
N ALA A 267 2.27 17.85 2.82
CA ALA A 267 1.09 17.60 2.00
C ALA A 267 1.42 16.86 0.70
N MET A 268 2.57 17.15 0.07
CA MET A 268 3.06 16.46 -1.12
C MET A 268 3.44 15.01 -0.84
N LEU A 269 4.10 14.72 0.29
CA LEU A 269 4.42 13.35 0.71
C LEU A 269 3.16 12.56 1.08
N GLY A 270 2.22 13.19 1.79
CA GLY A 270 0.89 12.62 2.05
C GLY A 270 0.14 12.32 0.76
N GLY A 271 0.11 13.27 -0.17
CA GLY A 271 -0.51 13.13 -1.49
C GLY A 271 0.13 12.03 -2.34
N ALA A 272 1.47 11.95 -2.36
CA ALA A 272 2.20 10.90 -3.05
C ALA A 272 1.90 9.51 -2.45
N SER A 273 1.78 9.41 -1.13
CA SER A 273 1.42 8.17 -0.43
C SER A 273 0.01 7.70 -0.83
N ILE A 274 -0.96 8.61 -0.86
CA ILE A 274 -2.33 8.32 -1.30
C ILE A 274 -2.33 7.87 -2.77
N LEU A 275 -1.59 8.57 -3.64
CA LEU A 275 -1.46 8.21 -5.05
C LEU A 275 -0.86 6.79 -5.22
N CYS A 276 0.17 6.43 -4.47
CA CYS A 276 0.75 5.09 -4.50
C CYS A 276 -0.26 4.00 -4.11
N VAL A 277 -1.07 4.24 -3.07
CA VAL A 277 -2.13 3.31 -2.65
C VAL A 277 -3.19 3.18 -3.74
N LEU A 278 -3.63 4.30 -4.34
CA LEU A 278 -4.60 4.29 -5.44
C LEU A 278 -4.10 3.52 -6.67
N LEU A 279 -2.84 3.73 -7.06
CA LEU A 279 -2.21 3.00 -8.18
C LEU A 279 -2.10 1.51 -7.88
N PHE A 280 -1.77 1.15 -6.64
CA PHE A 280 -1.71 -0.26 -6.24
C PHE A 280 -3.09 -0.93 -6.28
N LEU A 281 -4.14 -0.25 -5.79
CA LEU A 281 -5.53 -0.73 -5.87
C LEU A 281 -6.00 -0.86 -7.33
N LEU A 282 -5.65 0.11 -8.19
CA LEU A 282 -5.90 0.05 -9.63
C LEU A 282 -5.23 -1.19 -10.25
N LEU A 283 -3.96 -1.45 -9.91
CA LEU A 283 -3.23 -2.62 -10.39
C LEU A 283 -3.89 -3.94 -9.96
N LEU A 284 -4.35 -4.04 -8.71
CA LEU A 284 -5.10 -5.20 -8.23
C LEU A 284 -6.40 -5.40 -9.02
N TRP A 285 -7.14 -4.31 -9.27
CA TRP A 285 -8.38 -4.35 -10.04
C TRP A 285 -8.15 -4.79 -11.49
N VAL A 286 -7.10 -4.27 -12.14
CA VAL A 286 -6.69 -4.67 -13.48
C VAL A 286 -6.27 -6.14 -13.52
N MET A 287 -5.41 -6.60 -12.59
CA MET A 287 -5.02 -8.03 -12.52
C MET A 287 -6.24 -8.94 -12.34
N GLN A 288 -7.18 -8.55 -11.49
CA GLN A 288 -8.39 -9.32 -11.24
C GLN A 288 -9.22 -9.48 -12.52
N ARG A 289 -9.39 -8.41 -13.31
CA ARG A 289 -10.17 -8.43 -14.55
C ARG A 289 -9.44 -9.07 -15.74
N MET A 290 -8.14 -8.82 -15.89
CA MET A 290 -7.39 -9.26 -17.08
C MET A 290 -6.84 -10.67 -16.98
N ILE A 291 -6.58 -11.18 -15.77
CA ILE A 291 -5.93 -12.49 -15.57
C ILE A 291 -6.83 -13.43 -14.77
N VAL A 292 -7.22 -13.04 -13.56
CA VAL A 292 -7.90 -13.95 -12.63
C VAL A 292 -9.27 -14.38 -13.17
N HIS A 293 -10.06 -13.41 -13.66
CA HIS A 293 -11.40 -13.66 -14.20
C HIS A 293 -11.41 -14.55 -15.45
N PRO A 294 -10.70 -14.25 -16.56
CA PRO A 294 -10.73 -15.13 -17.74
C PRO A 294 -10.17 -16.53 -17.45
N THR A 295 -9.21 -16.65 -16.54
CA THR A 295 -8.75 -17.97 -16.05
C THR A 295 -9.86 -18.73 -15.30
N ASN A 296 -10.77 -18.04 -14.59
CA ASN A 296 -11.94 -18.70 -13.98
C ASN A 296 -12.88 -19.28 -15.02
N VAL A 297 -13.11 -18.53 -16.09
CA VAL A 297 -14.01 -18.92 -17.18
C VAL A 297 -13.52 -20.22 -17.82
N ILE A 298 -12.24 -20.30 -18.20
CA ILE A 298 -11.66 -21.51 -18.80
C ILE A 298 -11.69 -22.70 -17.83
N LEU A 299 -11.33 -22.50 -16.56
CA LEU A 299 -11.37 -23.61 -15.60
C LEU A 299 -12.79 -24.11 -15.36
N LYS A 300 -13.79 -23.22 -15.37
CA LYS A 300 -15.20 -23.60 -15.29
C LYS A 300 -15.61 -24.38 -16.54
N ALA A 301 -15.26 -23.87 -17.72
CA ALA A 301 -15.53 -24.52 -18.99
C ALA A 301 -14.94 -25.93 -19.08
N ASN A 302 -13.69 -26.09 -18.64
CA ASN A 302 -13.03 -27.40 -18.61
C ASN A 302 -13.73 -28.38 -17.65
N ARG A 303 -14.21 -27.89 -16.49
CA ARG A 303 -14.97 -28.73 -15.54
C ARG A 303 -16.33 -29.14 -16.10
N GLU A 304 -17.03 -28.25 -16.78
CA GLU A 304 -18.31 -28.57 -17.45
C GLU A 304 -18.10 -29.64 -18.54
N LEU A 305 -17.11 -29.44 -19.42
CA LEU A 305 -16.80 -30.39 -20.49
C LEU A 305 -16.35 -31.75 -19.94
N SER A 306 -15.51 -31.76 -18.90
CA SER A 306 -15.08 -32.99 -18.23
C SER A 306 -16.19 -33.67 -17.43
N GLY A 307 -17.18 -32.89 -16.96
CA GLY A 307 -18.35 -33.37 -16.21
C GLY A 307 -19.44 -33.99 -17.08
N GLY A 308 -19.27 -34.02 -18.40
CA GLY A 308 -20.22 -34.60 -19.35
C GLY A 308 -21.12 -33.59 -20.06
N ASN A 309 -20.94 -32.29 -19.83
CA ASN A 309 -21.67 -31.24 -20.55
C ASN A 309 -20.97 -30.92 -21.88
N GLU A 310 -21.21 -31.75 -22.90
CA GLU A 310 -20.49 -31.71 -24.19
C GLU A 310 -20.82 -30.49 -25.05
N ASP A 311 -21.96 -29.86 -24.80
CA ASP A 311 -22.45 -28.68 -25.51
C ASP A 311 -21.95 -27.37 -24.90
N TYR A 312 -21.22 -27.42 -23.78
CA TYR A 312 -20.71 -26.22 -23.14
C TYR A 312 -19.67 -25.51 -24.02
N ARG A 313 -19.90 -24.23 -24.32
CA ARG A 313 -18.95 -23.35 -25.01
C ARG A 313 -18.77 -22.06 -24.21
N ILE A 314 -17.56 -21.51 -24.28
CA ILE A 314 -17.27 -20.21 -23.68
C ILE A 314 -17.89 -19.14 -24.57
N ALA A 315 -18.95 -18.49 -24.08
CA ALA A 315 -19.64 -17.38 -24.77
C ALA A 315 -19.17 -15.99 -24.29
N GLU A 316 -18.41 -15.94 -23.20
CA GLU A 316 -17.92 -14.70 -22.62
C GLU A 316 -16.79 -14.10 -23.48
N LYS A 317 -16.81 -12.78 -23.69
CA LYS A 317 -15.72 -12.08 -24.38
C LYS A 317 -14.52 -11.96 -23.45
N ALA A 318 -13.34 -12.32 -23.94
CA ALA A 318 -12.11 -12.13 -23.19
C ALA A 318 -11.73 -10.64 -23.09
N ASN A 319 -11.10 -10.27 -21.98
CA ASN A 319 -10.60 -8.90 -21.74
C ASN A 319 -9.20 -8.67 -22.34
N SER A 320 -8.54 -9.71 -22.86
CA SER A 320 -7.25 -9.62 -23.55
C SER A 320 -7.27 -10.48 -24.82
N GLN A 321 -6.40 -10.15 -25.77
CA GLN A 321 -6.30 -10.87 -27.05
C GLN A 321 -5.84 -12.32 -26.83
N GLU A 322 -4.87 -12.54 -25.95
CA GLU A 322 -4.31 -13.85 -25.65
C GLU A 322 -5.36 -14.79 -25.04
N PHE A 323 -6.20 -14.26 -24.13
CA PHE A 323 -7.30 -15.04 -23.57
C PHE A 323 -8.43 -15.25 -24.60
N ALA A 324 -8.62 -14.35 -25.56
CA ALA A 324 -9.58 -14.55 -26.65
C ALA A 324 -9.15 -15.73 -27.53
N ASP A 325 -7.88 -15.78 -27.90
CA ASP A 325 -7.31 -16.89 -28.67
C ASP A 325 -7.43 -18.21 -27.90
N LEU A 326 -7.23 -18.18 -26.58
CA LEU A 326 -7.35 -19.35 -25.71
C LEU A 326 -8.81 -19.82 -25.55
N PHE A 327 -9.78 -18.90 -25.48
CA PHE A 327 -11.20 -19.22 -25.45
C PHE A 327 -11.65 -19.86 -26.78
N ASN A 328 -11.20 -19.31 -27.91
CA ASN A 328 -11.49 -19.85 -29.24
C ASN A 328 -10.89 -21.25 -29.41
N SER A 329 -9.61 -21.42 -29.04
CA SER A 329 -8.93 -22.72 -29.09
C SER A 329 -9.62 -23.78 -28.22
N PHE A 330 -10.14 -23.38 -27.04
CA PHE A 330 -10.93 -24.28 -26.19
C PHE A 330 -12.24 -24.70 -26.87
N ASN A 331 -12.97 -23.76 -27.48
CA ASN A 331 -14.22 -24.06 -28.18
C ASN A 331 -13.99 -24.99 -29.39
N GLU A 332 -12.95 -24.73 -30.19
CA GLU A 332 -12.56 -25.59 -31.32
C GLU A 332 -12.20 -27.03 -30.88
N MET A 333 -11.50 -27.15 -29.75
CA MET A 333 -11.19 -28.44 -29.14
C MET A 333 -12.46 -29.17 -28.70
N ALA A 334 -13.40 -28.48 -28.08
CA ALA A 334 -14.67 -29.05 -27.63
C ALA A 334 -15.55 -29.51 -28.81
N ASP A 335 -15.55 -28.76 -29.92
CA ASP A 335 -16.23 -29.15 -31.16
C ASP A 335 -15.60 -30.40 -31.79
N SER A 336 -14.27 -30.43 -31.83
CA SER A 336 -13.52 -31.59 -32.34
C SER A 336 -13.79 -32.84 -31.50
N LEU A 337 -13.84 -32.70 -30.16
CA LEU A 337 -14.16 -33.79 -29.25
C LEU A 337 -15.57 -34.34 -29.49
N LYS A 338 -16.56 -33.45 -29.63
CA LYS A 338 -17.95 -33.83 -29.93
C LYS A 338 -18.04 -34.58 -31.26
N LYS A 339 -17.36 -34.08 -32.30
CA LYS A 339 -17.33 -34.72 -33.62
C LYS A 339 -16.70 -36.12 -33.55
N MET A 340 -15.55 -36.26 -32.89
CA MET A 340 -14.89 -37.56 -32.72
C MET A 340 -15.76 -38.56 -31.96
N ARG A 341 -16.50 -38.12 -30.93
CA ARG A 341 -17.44 -38.97 -30.20
C ARG A 341 -18.60 -39.45 -31.07
N ILE A 342 -19.22 -38.56 -31.86
CA ILE A 342 -20.29 -38.92 -32.80
C ILE A 342 -19.79 -39.94 -33.83
N GLU A 343 -18.62 -39.70 -34.42
CA GLU A 343 -18.02 -40.61 -35.41
C GLU A 343 -17.70 -41.99 -34.82
N ALA A 344 -17.20 -42.04 -33.57
CA ALA A 344 -16.95 -43.28 -32.86
C ALA A 344 -18.25 -44.06 -32.58
N TYR A 345 -19.31 -43.35 -32.17
CA TYR A 345 -20.62 -43.95 -31.94
C TYR A 345 -21.22 -44.52 -33.23
N ASP A 346 -21.16 -43.77 -34.32
CA ASP A 346 -21.61 -44.23 -35.64
C ASP A 346 -20.82 -45.44 -36.14
N ARG A 347 -19.51 -45.49 -35.86
CA ARG A 347 -18.66 -46.63 -36.19
C ARG A 347 -19.10 -47.87 -35.40
N GLN A 348 -19.32 -47.74 -34.10
CA GLN A 348 -19.81 -48.83 -33.26
C GLN A 348 -21.19 -49.35 -33.73
N LEU A 349 -22.10 -48.45 -34.11
CA LEU A 349 -23.40 -48.85 -34.68
C LEU A 349 -23.26 -49.60 -36.00
N ARG A 350 -22.32 -49.20 -36.87
CA ARG A 350 -22.02 -49.92 -38.11
C ARG A 350 -21.46 -51.31 -37.83
N GLU A 351 -20.50 -51.42 -36.90
CA GLU A 351 -19.92 -52.70 -36.49
C GLU A 351 -20.99 -53.66 -35.95
N GLN A 352 -21.89 -53.19 -35.07
CA GLN A 352 -23.02 -53.98 -34.57
C GLN A 352 -23.95 -54.44 -35.70
N ARG A 353 -24.26 -53.56 -36.67
CA ARG A 353 -25.10 -53.93 -37.82
C ARG A 353 -24.43 -54.97 -38.70
N ASP A 354 -23.13 -54.86 -38.92
CA ASP A 354 -22.39 -55.79 -39.77
C ASP A 354 -22.18 -57.14 -39.06
N GLU A 355 -21.99 -57.16 -37.73
CA GLU A 355 -22.02 -58.37 -36.92
C GLU A 355 -23.39 -59.07 -37.01
N LEU A 356 -24.49 -58.32 -36.86
CA LEU A 356 -25.84 -58.84 -37.02
C LEU A 356 -26.08 -59.39 -38.44
N LYS A 357 -25.63 -58.70 -39.49
CA LYS A 357 -25.71 -59.21 -40.87
C LYS A 357 -24.91 -60.49 -41.04
N MET A 358 -23.69 -60.55 -40.51
CA MET A 358 -22.86 -61.74 -40.55
C MET A 358 -23.54 -62.92 -39.84
N LEU A 359 -24.12 -62.69 -38.67
CA LEU A 359 -24.87 -63.70 -37.93
C LEU A 359 -26.09 -64.19 -38.73
N ARG A 360 -26.84 -63.28 -39.35
CA ARG A 360 -27.96 -63.62 -40.25
C ARG A 360 -27.50 -64.42 -41.48
N ALA A 361 -26.35 -64.11 -42.07
CA ALA A 361 -25.82 -64.85 -43.21
C ALA A 361 -25.36 -66.28 -42.83
N GLN A 362 -24.96 -66.50 -41.57
CA GLN A 362 -24.64 -67.84 -41.08
C GLN A 362 -25.88 -68.75 -41.02
N LEU A 363 -27.04 -68.18 -40.66
CA LEU A 363 -28.35 -68.80 -40.77
C LEU A 363 -28.76 -68.84 -42.25
N ARG A 364 -28.26 -69.79 -43.05
CA ARG A 364 -28.65 -69.94 -44.48
C ARG A 364 -30.18 -70.13 -44.60
N PRO A 365 -30.99 -69.10 -44.90
CA PRO A 365 -32.44 -69.18 -44.72
C PRO A 365 -33.07 -70.17 -45.70
N HIS A 366 -32.53 -70.19 -46.92
CA HIS A 366 -32.91 -71.15 -47.96
C HIS A 366 -32.64 -72.60 -47.56
N PHE A 367 -31.59 -72.89 -46.78
CA PHE A 367 -31.37 -74.26 -46.31
C PHE A 367 -32.46 -74.68 -45.33
N TYR A 368 -32.88 -73.79 -44.43
CA TYR A 368 -33.93 -74.08 -43.46
C TYR A 368 -35.30 -74.22 -44.13
N LEU A 369 -35.64 -73.33 -45.05
CA LEU A 369 -36.85 -73.41 -45.85
C LEU A 369 -36.88 -74.72 -46.66
N ASN A 370 -35.77 -75.07 -47.33
CA ASN A 370 -35.69 -76.33 -48.07
C ASN A 370 -35.83 -77.55 -47.15
N ALA A 371 -35.27 -77.51 -45.95
CA ALA A 371 -35.41 -78.60 -45.00
C ALA A 371 -36.88 -78.79 -44.58
N ILE A 372 -37.62 -77.71 -44.33
CA ILE A 372 -39.06 -77.76 -44.01
C ILE A 372 -39.86 -78.27 -45.22
N THR A 373 -39.61 -77.76 -46.43
CA THR A 373 -40.30 -78.21 -47.63
C THR A 373 -40.05 -79.71 -47.88
N THR A 374 -38.83 -80.19 -47.63
CA THR A 374 -38.51 -81.62 -47.77
C THR A 374 -39.30 -82.46 -46.74
N VAL A 375 -39.40 -82.01 -45.49
CA VAL A 375 -40.22 -82.68 -44.46
C VAL A 375 -41.70 -82.69 -44.87
N SER A 376 -42.22 -81.55 -45.36
CA SER A 376 -43.60 -81.43 -45.85
C SER A 376 -43.90 -82.41 -46.99
N ASN A 377 -43.01 -82.52 -47.97
CA ASN A 377 -43.15 -83.49 -49.06
C ASN A 377 -43.12 -84.94 -48.54
N MET A 378 -42.26 -85.26 -47.57
CA MET A 378 -42.22 -86.59 -46.96
C MET A 378 -43.49 -86.91 -46.15
N THR A 379 -44.16 -85.90 -45.54
CA THR A 379 -45.44 -86.10 -44.86
C THR A 379 -46.57 -86.46 -45.82
N TYR A 380 -46.65 -85.81 -46.99
CA TYR A 380 -47.62 -86.17 -48.03
C TYR A 380 -47.39 -87.59 -48.59
N GLN A 381 -46.16 -88.11 -48.50
CA GLN A 381 -45.80 -89.47 -48.94
C GLN A 381 -45.95 -90.54 -47.83
N ASN A 382 -46.44 -90.19 -46.63
CA ASN A 382 -46.58 -91.09 -45.48
C ASN A 382 -45.27 -91.81 -45.02
N ARG A 383 -44.10 -91.19 -45.26
CA ARG A 383 -42.77 -91.77 -44.94
C ARG A 383 -42.30 -91.42 -43.51
N ASN A 384 -43.06 -91.87 -42.52
CA ASN A 384 -42.88 -91.48 -41.12
C ASN A 384 -41.48 -91.77 -40.53
N GLU A 385 -40.84 -92.88 -40.90
CA GLU A 385 -39.50 -93.23 -40.43
C GLU A 385 -38.38 -92.37 -41.04
N ASP A 386 -38.53 -91.95 -42.29
CA ASP A 386 -37.56 -91.08 -42.97
C ASP A 386 -37.65 -89.65 -42.45
N ILE A 387 -38.86 -89.18 -42.12
CA ILE A 387 -39.09 -87.90 -41.45
C ILE A 387 -38.34 -87.86 -40.11
N ARG A 388 -38.47 -88.91 -39.28
CA ARG A 388 -37.78 -88.99 -37.98
C ARG A 388 -36.25 -88.91 -38.12
N LYS A 389 -35.68 -89.65 -39.08
CA LYS A 389 -34.23 -89.63 -39.35
C LYS A 389 -33.75 -88.29 -39.89
N TYR A 390 -34.53 -87.67 -40.78
CA TYR A 390 -34.21 -86.37 -41.36
C TYR A 390 -34.26 -85.25 -40.31
N LEU A 391 -35.31 -85.20 -39.48
CA LEU A 391 -35.42 -84.24 -38.38
C LEU A 391 -34.31 -84.41 -37.35
N ALA A 392 -33.91 -85.64 -37.01
CA ALA A 392 -32.78 -85.88 -36.11
C ALA A 392 -31.45 -85.37 -36.70
N ALA A 393 -31.22 -85.56 -38.00
CA ALA A 393 -30.05 -85.04 -38.70
C ALA A 393 -30.06 -83.50 -38.80
N LEU A 394 -31.23 -82.90 -39.05
CA LEU A 394 -31.44 -81.46 -39.09
C LEU A 394 -31.21 -80.81 -37.72
N ALA A 395 -31.74 -81.42 -36.66
CA ALA A 395 -31.53 -80.96 -35.28
C ALA A 395 -30.05 -81.00 -34.89
N LYS A 396 -29.32 -82.06 -35.26
CA LYS A 396 -27.86 -82.15 -35.05
C LYS A 396 -27.10 -81.06 -35.82
N TYR A 397 -27.52 -80.75 -37.05
CA TYR A 397 -26.95 -79.68 -37.86
C TYR A 397 -27.23 -78.29 -37.28
N MET A 398 -28.45 -78.04 -36.80
CA MET A 398 -28.83 -76.78 -36.15
C MET A 398 -28.08 -76.56 -34.85
N ARG A 399 -27.97 -77.58 -33.98
CA ARG A 399 -27.14 -77.50 -32.78
C ARG A 399 -25.70 -77.15 -33.13
N TYR A 400 -25.13 -77.76 -34.17
CA TYR A 400 -23.77 -77.45 -34.60
C TYR A 400 -23.61 -76.03 -35.18
N MET A 401 -24.60 -75.53 -35.92
CA MET A 401 -24.57 -74.17 -36.48
C MET A 401 -24.71 -73.09 -35.39
N LEU A 402 -25.54 -73.35 -34.37
CA LEU A 402 -25.83 -72.41 -33.28
C LEU A 402 -24.84 -72.51 -32.11
N ASN A 403 -24.01 -73.55 -32.04
CA ASN A 403 -22.99 -73.69 -31.00
C ASN A 403 -21.81 -72.74 -31.27
N ILE A 404 -22.01 -71.46 -30.99
CA ILE A 404 -21.07 -70.35 -31.18
C ILE A 404 -20.25 -70.09 -29.90
N GLN A 405 -20.40 -70.88 -28.83
CA GLN A 405 -19.72 -70.62 -27.56
C GLN A 405 -18.25 -71.05 -27.47
N ASN A 406 -17.72 -71.81 -28.44
CA ASN A 406 -16.29 -72.17 -28.43
C ASN A 406 -15.51 -71.23 -29.34
N LYS A 407 -14.86 -70.23 -28.72
CA LYS A 407 -14.03 -69.19 -29.35
C LYS A 407 -12.84 -69.72 -30.17
N TRP A 408 -12.53 -71.03 -30.09
CA TRP A 408 -11.45 -71.68 -30.85
C TRP A 408 -11.87 -73.08 -31.32
N VAL A 409 -12.00 -73.28 -32.64
CA VAL A 409 -12.19 -74.60 -33.28
C VAL A 409 -11.32 -74.66 -34.54
N ARG A 410 -10.56 -75.75 -34.73
CA ARG A 410 -9.68 -75.95 -35.91
C ARG A 410 -10.48 -75.92 -37.22
N ILE A 411 -10.03 -75.09 -38.18
CA ILE A 411 -10.74 -74.80 -39.44
C ILE A 411 -11.04 -76.06 -40.28
N ALA A 412 -10.14 -77.05 -40.25
CA ALA A 412 -10.28 -78.29 -41.00
C ALA A 412 -11.46 -79.15 -40.52
N GLU A 413 -11.62 -79.29 -39.21
CA GLU A 413 -12.69 -80.08 -38.59
C GLU A 413 -14.06 -79.41 -38.79
N ARG A 414 -14.06 -78.06 -38.81
CA ARG A 414 -15.28 -77.26 -39.01
C ARG A 414 -15.90 -77.46 -40.40
N ARG A 415 -15.06 -77.52 -41.45
CA ARG A 415 -15.49 -77.75 -42.85
C ARG A 415 -15.93 -79.19 -43.08
N LEU A 416 -15.17 -80.18 -42.60
CA LEU A 416 -15.46 -81.59 -42.86
C LEU A 416 -16.80 -82.04 -42.25
N SER A 417 -17.06 -81.62 -41.00
CA SER A 417 -18.30 -81.93 -40.27
C SER A 417 -19.53 -81.29 -40.91
N ARG A 418 -19.39 -80.02 -41.32
CA ARG A 418 -20.45 -79.26 -42.01
C ARG A 418 -20.76 -79.84 -43.38
N SER A 419 -19.74 -80.20 -44.15
CA SER A 419 -19.91 -80.86 -45.46
C SER A 419 -20.53 -82.24 -45.32
N LYS A 420 -20.14 -83.06 -44.33
CA LYS A 420 -20.77 -84.37 -44.07
C LYS A 420 -22.23 -84.27 -43.66
N ALA A 421 -22.60 -83.32 -42.80
CA ALA A 421 -23.99 -83.13 -42.37
C ALA A 421 -24.87 -82.61 -43.52
N ILE A 422 -24.39 -81.61 -44.28
CA ILE A 422 -25.08 -81.11 -45.48
C ILE A 422 -25.19 -82.25 -46.51
N TRP A 423 -24.14 -83.03 -46.74
CA TRP A 423 -24.16 -84.16 -47.65
C TRP A 423 -25.15 -85.24 -47.21
N LYS A 424 -25.32 -85.50 -45.91
CA LYS A 424 -26.30 -86.48 -45.41
C LYS A 424 -27.75 -86.01 -45.64
N CYS A 425 -28.05 -84.72 -45.43
CA CYS A 425 -29.34 -84.12 -45.80
C CYS A 425 -29.54 -83.99 -47.32
N ARG A 426 -28.47 -83.81 -48.10
CA ARG A 426 -28.54 -83.67 -49.56
C ARG A 426 -28.59 -85.03 -50.28
N LYS A 427 -28.04 -86.09 -49.67
CA LYS A 427 -28.03 -87.47 -50.19
C LYS A 427 -29.38 -88.16 -50.06
N SER A 428 -30.19 -87.83 -49.04
CA SER A 428 -31.61 -88.25 -49.02
C SER A 428 -32.42 -87.62 -50.15
N ASN A 429 -31.98 -86.46 -50.66
CA ASN A 429 -32.56 -85.76 -51.80
C ASN A 429 -32.07 -86.28 -53.16
N PHE A 430 -30.99 -87.06 -53.21
CA PHE A 430 -30.28 -87.40 -54.45
C PHE A 430 -30.76 -88.69 -55.12
N ARG A 431 -31.75 -89.40 -54.54
CA ARG A 431 -32.26 -90.68 -55.09
C ARG A 431 -33.49 -90.56 -55.99
N GLU A 432 -34.08 -89.36 -56.15
CA GLU A 432 -35.34 -89.19 -56.90
C GLU A 432 -35.33 -88.08 -57.98
N VAL A 433 -34.23 -87.33 -58.20
CA VAL A 433 -34.25 -86.14 -59.08
C VAL A 433 -33.44 -86.31 -60.38
N TRP A 434 -33.38 -87.52 -60.96
CA TRP A 434 -32.66 -87.74 -62.24
C TRP A 434 -33.48 -88.43 -63.35
N THR A 435 -34.81 -88.40 -63.30
CA THR A 435 -35.64 -88.90 -64.42
C THR A 435 -36.17 -87.83 -65.36
N HIS A 436 -36.05 -86.52 -65.09
CA HIS A 436 -36.41 -85.50 -66.07
C HIS A 436 -35.47 -84.29 -66.04
N ILE A 437 -34.91 -84.02 -67.23
CA ILE A 437 -34.11 -82.86 -67.68
C ILE A 437 -32.65 -83.24 -67.95
N SER A 438 -32.48 -83.82 -69.13
CA SER A 438 -31.26 -83.88 -69.93
C SER A 438 -30.79 -82.47 -70.35
N ALA A 439 -29.47 -82.28 -70.32
CA ALA A 439 -28.65 -81.25 -70.97
C ALA A 439 -28.58 -79.84 -70.33
N VAL A 440 -27.51 -79.57 -69.55
CA VAL A 440 -26.53 -78.44 -69.68
C VAL A 440 -25.35 -78.73 -68.71
N PRO A 441 -24.06 -78.54 -69.08
CA PRO A 441 -22.94 -79.20 -68.41
C PRO A 441 -22.38 -78.48 -67.18
N ILE A 442 -21.79 -79.31 -66.30
CA ILE A 442 -21.08 -79.06 -65.04
C ILE A 442 -19.95 -78.00 -65.11
N LEU A 443 -19.61 -77.48 -66.29
CA LEU A 443 -18.57 -76.45 -66.46
C LEU A 443 -18.94 -75.05 -65.89
N LEU A 444 -20.23 -74.70 -65.78
CA LEU A 444 -20.65 -73.37 -65.29
C LEU A 444 -20.46 -73.20 -63.77
N LEU A 445 -20.52 -74.29 -62.99
CA LEU A 445 -20.35 -74.25 -61.53
C LEU A 445 -18.87 -74.20 -61.10
N ILE A 446 -17.95 -74.67 -61.93
CA ILE A 446 -16.50 -74.57 -61.68
C ILE A 446 -16.01 -73.14 -61.98
N ARG A 447 -16.59 -72.48 -62.99
CA ARG A 447 -16.20 -71.13 -63.42
C ARG A 447 -16.47 -70.05 -62.36
N GLU A 448 -17.59 -70.11 -61.63
CA GLU A 448 -17.87 -69.17 -60.54
C GLU A 448 -16.94 -69.35 -59.32
N SER A 449 -16.56 -70.59 -59.03
CA SER A 449 -15.63 -70.88 -57.91
C SER A 449 -14.19 -70.42 -58.18
N LEU A 450 -13.74 -70.46 -59.44
CA LEU A 450 -12.42 -69.97 -59.85
C LEU A 450 -12.38 -68.44 -60.01
N ILE A 451 -13.46 -67.81 -60.49
CA ILE A 451 -13.56 -66.33 -60.58
C ILE A 451 -13.51 -65.70 -59.18
N CYS A 452 -14.15 -66.34 -58.19
CA CYS A 452 -14.12 -65.87 -56.80
C CYS A 452 -12.75 -66.04 -56.13
N CYS A 453 -11.95 -67.05 -56.53
CA CYS A 453 -10.57 -67.24 -56.07
C CYS A 453 -9.60 -66.22 -56.71
N CYS A 454 -9.74 -65.94 -58.02
CA CYS A 454 -8.91 -64.93 -58.70
C CYS A 454 -9.19 -63.50 -58.20
N LEU A 455 -10.45 -63.15 -57.91
CA LEU A 455 -10.81 -61.85 -57.36
C LEU A 455 -10.30 -61.64 -55.92
N LEU A 456 -10.18 -62.71 -55.12
CA LEU A 456 -9.58 -62.64 -53.79
C LEU A 456 -8.05 -62.49 -53.85
N LEU A 457 -7.37 -63.16 -54.79
CA LEU A 457 -5.93 -63.03 -55.00
C LEU A 457 -5.53 -61.65 -55.52
N LEU A 458 -6.31 -61.06 -56.45
CA LEU A 458 -6.09 -59.69 -56.95
C LEU A 458 -6.29 -58.63 -55.87
N LYS A 459 -7.20 -58.85 -54.90
CA LYS A 459 -7.48 -57.92 -53.80
C LYS A 459 -6.47 -58.01 -52.64
N ILE A 460 -5.78 -59.14 -52.52
CA ILE A 460 -4.67 -59.32 -51.56
C ILE A 460 -3.39 -58.70 -52.14
N LEU A 461 -3.13 -58.82 -53.45
CA LEU A 461 -1.98 -58.20 -54.11
C LEU A 461 -2.09 -56.67 -54.24
N SER A 462 -3.29 -56.09 -54.25
CA SER A 462 -3.49 -54.62 -54.26
C SER A 462 -3.44 -53.95 -52.88
N SER A 463 -3.28 -54.74 -51.79
CA SER A 463 -3.25 -54.27 -50.40
C SER A 463 -1.84 -54.24 -49.79
N THR A 464 -0.82 -54.63 -50.56
CA THR A 464 0.59 -54.63 -50.16
C THR A 464 1.44 -53.76 -51.10
N ARG A 465 0.99 -52.52 -51.30
CA ARG A 465 1.84 -51.40 -51.74
C ARG A 465 1.50 -50.16 -50.92
#